data_AF-A0A832MU91-F1
#
_entry.id   AF-A0A832MU91-F1
#
_cell.length_a   1.000
_cell.length_b   1.000
_cell.length_c   1.000
_cell.angle_alpha   90.00
_cell.angle_beta   90.00
_cell.angle_gamma   90.00
#
_symmetry.space_group_name_H-M   'P 1'
#
loop_
_entity.id
_entity.type
_entity.pdbx_description
1 polymer ?
#
loop_
_entity_poly.entity_id
_entity_poly.type
_entity_poly.pdbx_seq_one_letter_code
_entity_poly.pdbx_strand_id
1 'polypeptide(L)' 'MRLLSTSIEKVSANQYKLHARLTIKKTTREIVIPLQITEAKHTTTITSKFSINRRNYEVGANSWVLSDIVKIKVVYTIKK' A
#
# COMPACT_ATOMS: atom_id res chain seq x y z
N MET A 1 12.88 5.52 2.29
CA MET A 1 11.75 4.77 1.69
C MET A 1 10.98 5.74 0.83
N ARG A 2 10.67 5.40 -0.43
CA ARG A 2 9.94 6.26 -1.36
C ARG A 2 8.84 5.46 -2.04
N LEU A 3 7.63 6.02 -2.10
CA LEU A 3 6.52 5.48 -2.89
C LEU A 3 6.21 6.47 -4.00
N LEU A 4 6.14 5.98 -5.24
CA LEU A 4 5.86 6.79 -6.41
C LEU A 4 4.65 6.20 -7.13
N SER A 5 3.51 6.87 -7.06
CA SER A 5 2.30 6.50 -7.79
C SER A 5 2.54 6.63 -9.30
N THR A 6 2.31 5.56 -10.05
CA THR A 6 2.45 5.55 -11.51
C THR A 6 1.11 5.73 -12.21
N SER A 7 0.07 5.04 -11.73
CA SER A 7 -1.28 5.13 -12.29
C SER A 7 -2.32 4.75 -11.25
N ILE A 8 -3.55 5.26 -11.42
CA ILE A 8 -4.71 4.89 -10.62
C ILE A 8 -5.76 4.33 -11.56
N GLU A 9 -6.13 3.08 -11.34
CA GLU A 9 -7.20 2.40 -12.05
C GLU A 9 -8.45 2.36 -11.16
N LYS A 10 -9.60 2.76 -11.71
CA LYS A 10 -10.89 2.64 -11.02
C LYS A 10 -11.46 1.25 -11.29
N VAL A 11 -11.70 0.47 -10.23
CA VAL A 11 -12.26 -0.89 -10.33
C VAL A 11 -13.78 -0.84 -10.17
N SER A 12 -14.28 -0.07 -9.21
CA SER A 12 -15.71 0.12 -8.97
C SER A 12 -15.97 1.50 -8.35
N ALA A 13 -17.22 1.80 -7.98
CA ALA A 13 -17.59 3.09 -7.37
C ALA A 13 -16.70 3.45 -6.16
N ASN A 14 -16.35 2.46 -5.34
CA ASN A 14 -15.64 2.64 -4.07
C ASN A 14 -14.32 1.86 -3.99
N GLN A 15 -13.86 1.29 -5.11
CA GLN A 15 -12.61 0.52 -5.16
C GLN A 15 -11.73 0.99 -6.30
N TYR A 16 -10.46 1.17 -5.99
CA TYR A 16 -9.43 1.61 -6.92
C TYR A 16 -8.18 0.76 -6.75
N LYS A 17 -7.39 0.62 -7.81
CA LYS A 17 -6.06 0.01 -7.78
C LYS A 17 -5.06 1.12 -8.05
N LEU A 18 -4.20 1.38 -7.08
CA LEU A 18 -3.07 2.28 -7.23
C LEU A 18 -1.85 1.46 -7.66
N HIS A 19 -1.42 1.67 -8.89
CA HIS A 19 -0.12 1.20 -9.36
C HIS A 19 0.94 2.16 -8.82
N ALA A 20 1.91 1.63 -8.07
CA ALA A 20 2.97 2.42 -7.50
C ALA A 20 4.30 1.69 -7.53
N ARG A 21 5.40 2.43 -7.65
CA ARG A 21 6.75 1.94 -7.43
C ARG A 21 7.13 2.22 -5.98
N LEU A 22 7.33 1.14 -5.22
CA LEU A 22 7.84 1.21 -3.86
C LEU A 22 9.34 0.94 -3.89
N THR A 23 10.10 1.92 -3.41
CA THR A 23 11.55 1.84 -3.24
C THR A 23 11.87 1.76 -1.75
N ILE A 24 12.44 0.63 -1.33
CA ILE A 24 12.96 0.43 0.01
C ILE A 24 14.46 0.13 -0.11
N LYS A 25 15.28 0.88 0.63
CA LYS A 25 16.74 0.93 0.46
C LYS A 25 17.11 1.26 -1.00
N LYS A 26 17.68 0.31 -1.75
CA LYS A 26 18.07 0.43 -3.16
C LYS A 26 17.17 -0.37 -4.11
N THR A 27 16.23 -1.15 -3.58
CA THR A 27 15.37 -2.00 -4.39
C THR A 27 14.05 -1.30 -4.70
N THR A 28 13.76 -1.13 -5.98
CA THR A 28 12.47 -0.60 -6.46
C THR A 28 11.65 -1.73 -7.02
N ARG A 29 10.38 -1.82 -6.60
CA ARG A 29 9.42 -2.79 -7.15
C ARG A 29 8.08 -2.14 -7.41
N GLU A 30 7.45 -2.57 -8.47
CA GLU A 30 6.06 -2.23 -8.76
C GLU A 30 5.14 -3.04 -7.85
N ILE A 31 4.22 -2.32 -7.21
CA ILE A 31 3.20 -2.87 -6.34
C ILE A 31 1.85 -2.30 -6.75
N VAL A 32 0.82 -3.12 -6.60
CA VAL A 32 -0.58 -2.70 -6.79
C VAL A 32 -1.22 -2.61 -5.42
N ILE A 33 -1.65 -1.41 -5.04
CA ILE A 33 -2.28 -1.13 -3.76
C ILE A 33 -3.78 -1.02 -3.99
N PRO A 34 -4.61 -1.94 -3.48
CA PRO A 34 -6.05 -1.76 -3.50
C PRO A 34 -6.44 -0.64 -2.52
N LEU A 35 -7.18 0.33 -3.02
CA LEU A 35 -7.77 1.41 -2.27
C LEU A 35 -9.29 1.19 -2.19
N GLN A 36 -9.82 1.29 -0.98
CA GLN A 36 -11.25 1.26 -0.72
C GLN A 36 -11.66 2.62 -0.17
N ILE A 37 -12.59 3.29 -0.84
CA ILE A 37 -13.11 4.58 -0.42
C ILE A 37 -14.44 4.36 0.28
N THR A 38 -14.62 5.00 1.43
CA THR A 38 -15.86 4.98 2.20
C THR A 38 -16.21 6.40 2.53
N GLU A 39 -17.27 6.90 1.90
CA GLU A 39 -17.80 8.23 2.16
C GLU A 39 -18.87 8.14 3.26
N ALA A 40 -18.69 8.91 4.31
CA ALA A 40 -19.71 9.22 5.30
C ALA A 40 -20.00 10.73 5.22
N LYS A 41 -21.17 11.16 5.74
CA LYS A 41 -21.77 12.49 5.54
C LYS A 41 -20.79 13.68 5.51
N HIS A 42 -19.77 13.69 6.37
CA HIS A 42 -18.74 14.73 6.42
C HIS A 42 -17.30 14.20 6.36
N THR A 43 -17.11 12.90 6.09
CA THR A 43 -15.79 12.28 6.13
C THR A 43 -15.60 11.27 5.00
N THR A 44 -14.56 11.44 4.19
CA THR A 44 -14.13 10.44 3.21
C THR A 44 -12.96 9.65 3.78
N THR A 45 -13.15 8.35 3.99
CA THR A 45 -12.11 7.45 4.47
C THR A 45 -11.59 6.59 3.33
N ILE A 46 -10.30 6.69 3.04
CA ILE A 46 -9.59 5.84 2.10
C ILE A 46 -8.82 4.80 2.91
N THR A 47 -9.18 3.53 2.74
CA THR A 47 -8.50 2.39 3.36
C THR A 47 -7.72 1.62 2.31
N SER A 48 -6.44 1.37 2.56
CA SER A 48 -5.59 0.55 1.72
C SER A 48 -5.02 -0.60 2.54
N LYS A 49 -5.10 -1.81 2.00
CA LYS A 49 -4.54 -3.01 2.65
C LYS A 49 -3.75 -3.79 1.63
N PHE A 50 -2.45 -3.92 1.86
CA PHE A 50 -1.58 -4.70 0.98
C PHE A 50 -0.47 -5.36 1.80
N SER A 51 0.18 -6.36 1.22
CA SER A 51 1.28 -7.06 1.86
C SER A 51 2.50 -7.06 0.96
N ILE A 52 3.67 -6.81 1.54
CA ILE A 52 4.95 -6.85 0.83
C ILE A 52 5.86 -7.88 1.49
N ASN A 53 6.70 -8.55 0.71
CA ASN A 53 7.75 -9.40 1.24
C ASN A 53 8.99 -8.54 1.51
N ARG A 54 9.42 -8.42 2.77
CA ARG A 54 10.58 -7.61 3.18
C ARG A 54 11.92 -8.14 2.62
N ARG A 55 12.04 -9.45 2.39
CA ARG A 55 13.23 -10.06 1.81
C ARG A 55 13.44 -9.63 0.36
N ASN A 56 12.34 -9.40 -0.37
CA ASN A 56 12.39 -8.89 -1.74
C ASN A 56 13.02 -7.49 -1.86
N TYR A 57 13.18 -6.78 -0.73
CA TYR A 57 13.83 -5.48 -0.62
C TYR A 57 15.12 -5.52 0.20
N GLU A 58 15.65 -6.72 0.48
CA GLU A 58 16.86 -6.93 1.28
C GLU A 58 16.75 -6.29 2.68
N VAL A 59 15.54 -6.33 3.26
CA VAL A 59 15.23 -5.76 4.58
C VAL A 59 15.21 -6.85 5.65
N GLY A 60 16.19 -6.75 6.55
CA GLY A 60 16.36 -7.60 7.74
C GLY A 60 17.25 -8.82 7.48
N ALA A 61 17.97 -9.26 8.52
CA ALA A 61 18.76 -10.49 8.48
C ALA A 61 17.85 -11.73 8.47
N ASN A 62 18.41 -12.90 8.10
CA ASN A 62 17.76 -14.20 8.21
C ASN A 62 17.48 -14.52 9.69
N SER A 63 16.32 -14.09 10.18
CA SER A 63 15.81 -14.50 11.49
C SER A 63 14.60 -15.37 11.26
N TRP A 64 14.67 -16.62 11.73
CA TRP A 64 13.64 -17.66 11.60
C TRP A 64 12.32 -17.28 12.31
N VAL A 65 12.36 -16.25 13.15
CA VAL A 65 11.27 -15.83 14.06
C VAL A 65 10.36 -14.78 13.43
N LEU A 66 10.81 -14.05 12.39
CA LEU A 66 10.06 -12.95 11.80
C LEU A 66 9.49 -13.33 10.44
N SER A 67 8.16 -13.35 10.33
CA SER A 67 7.47 -13.50 9.04
C SER A 67 8.03 -12.52 8.01
N ASP A 68 8.33 -13.03 6.82
CA ASP A 68 8.86 -12.22 5.72
C ASP A 68 7.80 -11.29 5.11
N ILE A 69 6.51 -11.57 5.40
CA ILE A 69 5.36 -10.81 4.91
C ILE A 69 5.05 -9.68 5.88
N VAL A 70 5.20 -8.45 5.41
CA VAL A 70 4.77 -7.24 6.10
C VAL A 70 3.39 -6.86 5.60
N LYS A 71 2.38 -6.89 6.48
CA LYS A 71 1.02 -6.42 6.20
C LYS A 71 0.94 -4.93 6.48
N ILE A 72 0.58 -4.15 5.48
CA ILE A 72 0.48 -2.70 5.55
C ILE A 72 -0.98 -2.33 5.45
N LYS A 73 -1.46 -1.56 6.44
CA LYS A 73 -2.79 -0.97 6.44
C LYS A 73 -2.62 0.55 6.53
N VAL A 74 -3.08 1.24 5.50
CA VAL A 74 -3.14 2.70 5.47
C VAL A 74 -4.60 3.11 5.59
N VAL A 75 -4.90 4.02 6.50
CA VAL A 75 -6.22 4.62 6.63
C VAL A 75 -6.03 6.13 6.58
N TYR A 76 -6.62 6.76 5.58
CA TYR A 76 -6.58 8.20 5.40
C TYR A 76 -8.00 8.73 5.52
N THR A 77 -8.24 9.65 6.44
CA THR A 77 -9.56 10.24 6.67
C THR A 77 -9.51 11.71 6.31
N ILE A 78 -10.31 12.09 5.33
CA ILE A 78 -10.55 13.46 4.91
C ILE A 78 -11.81 13.91 5.62
N LYS A 79 -11.73 14.96 6.44
CA LYS A 79 -12.91 15.64 6.97
C LYS A 79 -13.21 16.82 6.03
N LYS A 80 -14.44 16.89 5.55
CA LYS A 80 -14.93 17.98 4.71
C LYS A 80 -15.32 19.17 5.58
#